data_AF-A0A0R2BDY5-F1
#
_entry.id   AF-A0A0R2BDY5-F1
#
_cell.length_a   1.000
_cell.length_b   1.000
_cell.length_c   1.000
_cell.angle_alpha   90.00
_cell.angle_beta   90.00
_cell.angle_gamma   90.00
#
_symmetry.space_group_name_H-M   'P 1'
#
loop_
_entity.id
_entity.type
_entity.pdbx_description
1 polymer ?
#
loop_
_entity_poly.entity_id
_entity_poly.type
_entity_poly.pdbx_seq_one_letter_code
_entity_poly.pdbx_strand_id
1 'polypeptide(L)'
;MEIAVADFIEKVETEQVTAQRFEITRGALEQQGKKAVLTPIVEFVSETVQKGELASATLAFTDDEIEFRLETSIINLPLRYVNTIKKMLSDEDDMAVNVYSVIESPDVNASSLRIDKVASVEDFETHQDVMAESIGEWLDTQLAAIKTNEVHRAETDALKAKEEADAEKKQAKKTTAKKTIKKTPKKTDK
;
A
#
# COMPACT_ATOMS: atom_id res chain seq x y z
N MET A 1 2.27 -11.11 -24.46
CA MET A 1 1.42 -9.99 -24.94
C MET A 1 2.25 -8.73 -24.99
N GLU A 2 2.24 -8.01 -26.11
CA GLU A 2 2.81 -6.68 -26.27
C GLU A 2 1.68 -5.69 -26.63
N ILE A 3 1.87 -4.42 -26.29
CA ILE A 3 0.91 -3.36 -26.55
C ILE A 3 1.66 -2.05 -26.84
N ALA A 4 1.17 -1.26 -27.78
CA ALA A 4 1.66 0.10 -27.99
C ALA A 4 1.41 0.94 -26.73
N VAL A 5 2.38 1.77 -26.34
CA VAL A 5 2.25 2.63 -25.15
C VAL A 5 1.01 3.52 -25.28
N ALA A 6 0.76 4.11 -26.45
CA ALA A 6 -0.43 4.92 -26.71
C ALA A 6 -1.74 4.16 -26.43
N ASP A 7 -1.87 2.94 -26.94
CA ASP A 7 -3.06 2.09 -26.77
C ASP A 7 -3.25 1.68 -25.30
N PHE A 8 -2.16 1.39 -24.59
CA PHE A 8 -2.21 1.10 -23.16
C PHE A 8 -2.72 2.31 -22.37
N ILE A 9 -2.15 3.49 -22.62
CA ILE A 9 -2.56 4.73 -21.95
C ILE A 9 -4.03 5.02 -22.23
N GLU A 10 -4.47 4.93 -23.49
CA GLU A 10 -5.87 5.14 -23.86
C GLU A 10 -6.81 4.16 -23.15
N LYS A 11 -6.50 2.86 -23.16
CA LYS A 11 -7.32 1.85 -22.47
C LYS A 11 -7.48 2.14 -20.99
N VAL A 12 -6.41 2.57 -20.31
CA VAL A 12 -6.47 2.91 -18.88
C VAL A 12 -7.23 4.22 -18.64
N GLU A 13 -6.99 5.27 -19.45
CA GLU A 13 -7.69 6.56 -19.33
C GLU A 13 -9.19 6.46 -19.62
N THR A 14 -9.60 5.51 -20.47
CA THR A 14 -11.00 5.27 -20.85
C THR A 14 -11.67 4.15 -20.06
N GLU A 15 -11.06 3.70 -18.95
CA GLU A 15 -11.58 2.66 -18.05
C GLU A 15 -11.83 1.30 -18.74
N GLN A 16 -11.12 1.01 -19.84
CA GLN A 16 -11.11 -0.29 -20.53
C GLN A 16 -10.16 -1.28 -19.83
N VAL A 17 -10.30 -1.40 -18.51
CA VAL A 17 -9.60 -2.35 -17.67
C VAL A 17 -10.63 -3.25 -17.00
N THR A 18 -10.52 -4.55 -17.20
CA THR A 18 -11.40 -5.53 -16.57
C THR A 18 -10.99 -5.66 -15.12
N ALA A 19 -11.86 -5.18 -14.21
CA ALA A 19 -11.56 -5.07 -12.80
C ALA A 19 -12.49 -5.92 -11.93
N GLN A 20 -11.94 -6.50 -10.86
CA GLN A 20 -12.71 -7.24 -9.85
C GLN A 20 -12.19 -6.93 -8.45
N ARG A 21 -13.12 -6.78 -7.50
CA ARG A 21 -12.81 -6.54 -6.09
C ARG A 21 -13.23 -7.72 -5.23
N PHE A 22 -12.35 -8.07 -4.30
CA PHE A 22 -12.47 -9.08 -3.27
C PHE A 22 -12.24 -8.42 -1.92
N GLU A 23 -12.87 -8.95 -0.87
CA GLU A 23 -12.78 -8.42 0.47
C GLU A 23 -12.50 -9.55 1.45
N ILE A 24 -11.62 -9.30 2.41
CA ILE A 24 -11.27 -10.26 3.46
C ILE A 24 -10.91 -9.52 4.75
N THR A 25 -10.75 -10.26 5.84
CA THR A 25 -10.08 -9.76 7.05
C THR A 25 -8.73 -10.45 7.21
N ARG A 26 -7.77 -9.88 7.95
CA ARG A 26 -6.49 -10.58 8.22
C ARG A 26 -6.74 -11.94 8.89
N GLY A 27 -7.64 -11.98 9.87
CA GLY A 27 -7.99 -13.23 10.56
C GLY A 27 -8.62 -14.28 9.63
N ALA A 28 -9.44 -13.87 8.66
CA ALA A 28 -10.02 -14.80 7.68
C ALA A 28 -8.96 -15.30 6.69
N LEU A 29 -8.00 -14.46 6.27
CA LEU A 29 -6.89 -14.87 5.42
C LEU A 29 -6.04 -15.97 6.09
N GLU A 30 -5.72 -15.79 7.37
CA GLU A 30 -4.98 -16.79 8.17
C GLU A 30 -5.74 -18.12 8.28
N GLN A 31 -7.07 -18.09 8.43
CA GLN A 31 -7.90 -19.29 8.57
C GLN A 31 -8.13 -20.03 7.25
N GLN A 32 -8.41 -19.31 6.17
CA GLN A 32 -8.71 -19.89 4.87
C GLN A 32 -7.45 -20.35 4.13
N GLY A 33 -6.31 -19.72 4.45
CA GLY A 33 -5.05 -19.96 3.77
C GLY A 33 -4.94 -19.11 2.50
N LYS A 34 -3.82 -18.39 2.39
CA LYS A 34 -3.51 -17.47 1.28
C LYS A 34 -3.69 -18.06 -0.12
N LYS A 35 -3.26 -19.32 -0.34
CA LYS A 35 -3.39 -19.97 -1.65
C LYS A 35 -4.85 -20.05 -2.07
N ALA A 36 -5.73 -20.51 -1.20
CA ALA A 36 -7.16 -20.62 -1.48
C ALA A 36 -7.82 -19.27 -1.74
N VAL A 37 -7.41 -18.23 -0.99
CA VAL A 37 -7.92 -16.86 -1.19
C VAL A 37 -7.43 -16.25 -2.50
N LEU A 38 -6.18 -16.50 -2.87
CA LEU A 38 -5.55 -15.92 -4.06
C LEU A 38 -5.86 -16.69 -5.35
N THR A 39 -6.21 -17.98 -5.29
CA THR A 39 -6.62 -18.76 -6.46
C THR A 39 -7.67 -18.05 -7.33
N PRO A 40 -8.84 -17.63 -6.81
CA PRO A 40 -9.84 -16.94 -7.65
C PRO A 40 -9.36 -15.59 -8.19
N ILE A 41 -8.42 -14.93 -7.50
CA ILE A 41 -7.81 -13.67 -7.95
C ILE A 41 -6.87 -13.94 -9.13
N VAL A 42 -6.02 -14.96 -9.04
CA VAL A 42 -5.10 -15.39 -10.10
C VAL A 42 -5.88 -15.91 -11.32
N GLU A 43 -6.92 -16.70 -11.10
CA GLU A 43 -7.81 -17.18 -12.17
C GLU A 43 -8.45 -16.02 -12.91
N PHE A 44 -9.03 -15.05 -12.19
CA PHE A 44 -9.60 -13.84 -12.81
C PHE A 44 -8.58 -13.07 -13.66
N VAL A 45 -7.38 -12.81 -13.12
CA VAL A 45 -6.33 -12.10 -13.87
C VAL A 45 -5.96 -12.91 -15.10
N SER A 46 -5.77 -14.22 -14.96
CA SER A 46 -5.36 -15.05 -16.08
C SER A 46 -6.42 -15.17 -17.17
N GLU A 47 -7.70 -15.33 -16.82
CA GLU A 47 -8.79 -15.38 -17.79
C GLU A 47 -8.95 -14.05 -18.53
N THR A 48 -8.70 -12.94 -17.83
CA THR A 48 -8.72 -11.60 -18.43
C THR A 48 -7.62 -11.43 -19.45
N VAL A 49 -6.38 -11.77 -19.10
CA VAL A 49 -5.24 -11.60 -20.03
C VAL A 49 -5.29 -12.57 -21.21
N GLN A 50 -5.86 -13.77 -21.03
CA GLN A 50 -6.12 -14.70 -22.13
C GLN A 50 -7.09 -14.15 -23.19
N LYS A 51 -7.94 -13.18 -22.82
CA LYS A 51 -8.82 -12.46 -23.75
C LYS A 51 -8.11 -11.28 -24.43
N GLY A 52 -6.84 -11.03 -24.11
CA GLY A 52 -6.08 -9.87 -24.57
C GLY A 52 -6.48 -8.56 -23.87
N GLU A 53 -7.05 -8.66 -22.68
CA GLU A 53 -7.52 -7.50 -21.90
C GLU A 53 -6.55 -7.15 -20.77
N LEU A 54 -6.61 -5.89 -20.31
CA LEU A 54 -5.91 -5.44 -19.11
C LEU A 54 -6.73 -5.83 -17.87
N ALA A 55 -6.06 -6.32 -16.83
CA ALA A 55 -6.67 -6.79 -15.60
C ALA A 55 -6.29 -5.94 -14.39
N SER A 56 -7.24 -5.73 -13.48
CA SER A 56 -7.00 -5.21 -12.13
C SER A 56 -7.83 -5.97 -11.10
N ALA A 57 -7.19 -6.81 -10.30
CA ALA A 57 -7.84 -7.58 -9.25
C ALA A 57 -7.43 -7.03 -7.89
N THR A 58 -8.41 -6.59 -7.09
CA THR A 58 -8.17 -5.97 -5.79
C THR A 58 -8.62 -6.86 -4.65
N LEU A 59 -7.76 -7.13 -3.69
CA LEU A 59 -8.08 -7.73 -2.40
C LEU A 59 -7.93 -6.68 -1.30
N ALA A 60 -9.05 -6.25 -0.74
CA ALA A 60 -9.08 -5.30 0.35
C ALA A 60 -9.23 -5.99 1.71
N PHE A 61 -8.41 -5.57 2.67
CA PHE A 61 -8.56 -5.97 4.06
C PHE A 61 -9.57 -5.02 4.71
N THR A 62 -10.68 -5.56 5.19
CA THR A 62 -11.81 -4.75 5.71
C THR A 62 -11.61 -4.34 7.17
N ASP A 63 -10.68 -5.00 7.86
CA ASP A 63 -10.30 -4.73 9.25
C ASP A 63 -9.04 -3.87 9.39
N ASP A 64 -8.37 -3.53 8.27
CA ASP A 64 -7.12 -2.77 8.26
C ASP A 64 -7.01 -1.86 7.03
N GLU A 65 -6.19 -0.82 7.10
CA GLU A 65 -5.86 0.03 5.94
C GLU A 65 -4.80 -0.67 5.06
N ILE A 66 -5.18 -1.80 4.46
CA ILE A 66 -4.37 -2.51 3.47
C ILE A 66 -5.20 -2.82 2.23
N GLU A 67 -4.61 -2.52 1.07
CA GLU A 67 -5.12 -2.98 -0.21
C GLU A 67 -4.01 -3.69 -1.00
N PHE A 68 -4.26 -4.94 -1.38
CA PHE A 68 -3.41 -5.70 -2.29
C PHE A 68 -4.07 -5.73 -3.67
N ARG A 69 -3.29 -5.58 -4.75
CA ARG A 69 -3.78 -5.68 -6.12
C ARG A 69 -2.84 -6.51 -6.98
N LEU A 70 -3.41 -7.31 -7.88
CA LEU A 70 -2.73 -7.83 -9.05
C LEU A 70 -3.18 -7.01 -10.27
N GLU A 71 -2.22 -6.33 -10.91
CA GLU A 71 -2.50 -5.45 -12.05
C GLU A 71 -1.61 -5.81 -13.24
N THR A 72 -2.19 -5.79 -14.43
CA THR A 72 -1.39 -5.77 -15.66
C THR A 72 -0.85 -4.37 -15.91
N SER A 73 0.43 -4.24 -16.20
CA SER A 73 1.04 -2.96 -16.58
C SER A 73 2.22 -3.18 -17.52
N ILE A 74 2.62 -2.12 -18.20
CA ILE A 74 3.83 -2.10 -19.04
C ILE A 74 5.08 -1.76 -18.22
N ILE A 75 4.93 -1.13 -17.06
CA ILE A 75 6.02 -0.78 -16.14
C ILE A 75 5.62 -0.94 -14.67
N ASN A 76 6.60 -0.83 -13.77
CA ASN A 76 6.41 -0.96 -12.32
C ASN A 76 5.71 0.26 -11.69
N LEU A 77 4.54 0.62 -12.20
CA LEU A 77 3.65 1.64 -11.65
C LEU A 77 2.20 1.15 -11.69
N PRO A 78 1.39 1.45 -10.66
CA PRO A 78 -0.02 1.08 -10.64
C PRO A 78 -0.78 1.82 -11.73
N LEU A 79 -1.87 1.22 -12.22
CA LEU A 79 -2.66 1.76 -13.33
C LEU A 79 -3.21 3.16 -13.04
N ARG A 80 -3.56 3.45 -11.78
CA ARG A 80 -4.01 4.79 -11.35
C ARG A 80 -2.98 5.90 -11.60
N TYR A 81 -1.71 5.56 -11.84
CA TYR A 81 -0.65 6.51 -12.18
C TYR A 81 -0.37 6.60 -13.68
N VAL A 82 -1.35 6.27 -14.53
CA VAL A 82 -1.27 6.37 -16.00
C VAL A 82 -0.70 7.71 -16.49
N ASN A 83 -1.08 8.83 -15.87
CA ASN A 83 -0.55 10.16 -16.20
C ASN A 83 0.96 10.31 -15.95
N THR A 84 1.51 9.57 -15.00
CA THR A 84 2.96 9.51 -14.74
C THR A 84 3.62 8.58 -15.75
N ILE A 85 3.01 7.43 -16.05
CA ILE A 85 3.49 6.47 -17.07
C ILE A 85 3.63 7.17 -18.42
N LYS A 86 2.61 7.91 -18.86
CA LYS A 86 2.58 8.72 -20.09
C LYS A 86 3.73 9.73 -20.20
N LYS A 87 4.25 10.22 -19.08
CA LYS A 87 5.37 11.18 -19.06
C LYS A 87 6.73 10.50 -19.08
N MET A 88 6.80 9.21 -18.75
CA MET A 88 8.02 8.45 -18.64
C MET A 88 8.38 7.68 -19.91
N LEU A 89 7.38 7.39 -20.76
CA LEU A 89 7.50 6.52 -21.93
C LEU A 89 7.19 7.28 -23.21
N SER A 90 7.74 6.81 -24.33
CA SER A 90 7.38 7.31 -25.66
C SER A 90 6.08 6.65 -26.13
N ASP A 91 5.16 7.44 -26.68
CA ASP A 91 3.90 6.93 -27.22
C ASP A 91 4.11 6.00 -28.44
N GLU A 92 5.28 6.09 -29.10
CA GLU A 92 5.66 5.28 -30.26
C GLU A 92 6.24 3.90 -29.90
N ASP A 93 6.49 3.62 -28.62
CA ASP A 93 7.09 2.35 -28.19
C ASP A 93 6.02 1.23 -28.10
N ASP A 94 6.43 0.01 -28.42
CA ASP A 94 5.71 -1.21 -28.06
C ASP A 94 6.35 -1.83 -26.81
N MET A 95 5.53 -2.19 -25.82
CA MET A 95 6.01 -2.74 -24.56
C MET A 95 5.31 -4.04 -24.18
N ALA A 96 6.09 -4.95 -23.58
CA ALA A 96 5.57 -6.18 -23.00
C ALA A 96 4.68 -5.89 -21.78
N VAL A 97 3.50 -6.49 -21.76
CA VAL A 97 2.60 -6.42 -20.61
C VAL A 97 2.98 -7.49 -19.59
N ASN A 98 3.07 -7.07 -18.33
CA ASN A 98 3.46 -7.91 -17.21
C ASN A 98 2.42 -7.81 -16.09
N VAL A 99 2.37 -8.81 -15.23
CA VAL A 99 1.55 -8.79 -14.01
C VAL A 99 2.41 -8.31 -12.84
N TYR A 100 1.87 -7.37 -12.07
CA TYR A 100 2.52 -6.79 -10.89
C TYR A 100 1.66 -7.02 -9.64
N SER A 101 2.34 -7.33 -8.54
CA SER A 101 1.79 -7.30 -7.20
C SER A 101 1.98 -5.90 -6.65
N VAL A 102 0.88 -5.25 -6.30
CA VAL A 102 0.86 -3.92 -5.68
C VAL A 102 0.27 -4.08 -4.29
N ILE A 103 0.91 -3.52 -3.26
CA ILE A 103 0.32 -3.42 -1.93
C ILE A 103 0.45 -2.00 -1.41
N GLU A 104 -0.64 -1.50 -0.84
CA GLU A 104 -0.73 -0.20 -0.21
C GLU A 104 -1.13 -0.35 1.24
N SER A 105 -0.40 0.34 2.10
CA SER A 105 -0.68 0.44 3.52
C SER A 105 0.18 1.56 4.11
N PRO A 106 -0.29 2.33 5.10
CA PRO A 106 0.55 3.31 5.80
C PRO A 106 1.85 2.72 6.37
N ASP A 107 1.87 1.41 6.62
CA ASP A 107 2.95 0.70 7.29
C ASP A 107 3.77 -0.22 6.37
N VAL A 108 3.51 -0.26 5.07
CA VAL A 108 4.32 -1.13 4.20
C VAL A 108 5.74 -0.60 4.05
N ASN A 109 5.89 0.72 3.86
CA ASN A 109 7.16 1.45 3.81
C ASN A 109 6.89 2.97 3.86
N ALA A 110 7.94 3.77 3.75
CA ALA A 110 7.84 5.23 3.82
C ALA A 110 6.95 5.89 2.73
N SER A 111 6.75 5.23 1.58
CA SER A 111 5.85 5.71 0.52
C SER A 111 4.43 5.15 0.61
N SER A 112 4.15 4.31 1.60
CA SER A 112 2.88 3.59 1.76
C SER A 112 2.49 2.71 0.57
N LEU A 113 3.46 2.35 -0.28
CA LEU A 113 3.26 1.63 -1.54
C LEU A 113 4.45 0.72 -1.82
N ARG A 114 4.20 -0.55 -2.11
CA ARG A 114 5.20 -1.51 -2.58
C ARG A 114 4.67 -2.19 -3.84
N ILE A 115 5.54 -2.33 -4.84
CA ILE A 115 5.21 -2.97 -6.10
C ILE A 115 6.35 -3.87 -6.52
N ASP A 116 6.03 -5.10 -6.91
CA ASP A 116 6.97 -6.07 -7.45
C ASP A 116 6.38 -6.74 -8.70
N LYS A 117 7.22 -6.96 -9.72
CA LYS A 117 6.84 -7.72 -10.90
C LYS A 117 6.65 -9.19 -10.52
N VAL A 118 5.52 -9.77 -10.87
CA VAL A 118 5.24 -11.20 -10.68
C VAL A 118 5.80 -11.98 -11.86
N ALA A 119 5.32 -11.69 -13.06
CA ALA A 119 5.64 -12.44 -14.27
C ALA A 119 5.31 -11.63 -15.53
N SER A 120 5.79 -12.09 -16.69
CA SER A 120 5.17 -11.68 -17.95
C SER A 120 3.74 -12.23 -18.03
N VAL A 121 2.88 -11.64 -18.86
CA VAL A 121 1.53 -12.20 -19.08
C VAL A 121 1.57 -13.64 -19.60
N GLU A 122 2.52 -13.95 -20.48
CA GLU A 122 2.70 -15.31 -21.03
C GLU A 122 3.12 -16.32 -19.96
N ASP A 123 4.06 -15.96 -19.10
CA ASP A 123 4.47 -16.81 -17.98
C ASP A 123 3.36 -16.97 -16.94
N PHE A 124 2.57 -15.92 -16.72
CA PHE A 124 1.45 -15.93 -15.78
C PHE A 124 0.35 -16.91 -16.22
N GLU A 125 0.02 -16.92 -17.51
CA GLU A 125 -0.96 -17.83 -18.10
C GLU A 125 -0.52 -19.30 -18.05
N THR A 126 0.77 -19.55 -18.25
CA THR A 126 1.30 -20.91 -18.37
C THR A 126 1.57 -21.59 -17.02
N HIS A 127 1.62 -20.82 -15.92
CA HIS A 127 2.00 -21.31 -14.59
C HIS A 127 1.00 -20.93 -13.48
N GLN A 128 -0.29 -20.79 -13.82
CA GLN A 128 -1.34 -20.34 -12.88
C GLN A 128 -1.36 -21.12 -11.56
N ASP A 129 -1.10 -22.43 -11.61
CA ASP A 129 -1.15 -23.36 -10.48
C ASP A 129 -0.13 -23.04 -9.38
N VAL A 130 1.02 -22.46 -9.76
CA VAL A 130 2.07 -22.02 -8.83
C VAL A 130 2.04 -20.52 -8.54
N MET A 131 1.38 -19.72 -9.38
CA MET A 131 1.29 -18.26 -9.19
C MET A 131 0.60 -17.89 -7.88
N ALA A 132 -0.54 -18.53 -7.55
CA ALA A 132 -1.27 -18.23 -6.31
C ALA A 132 -0.43 -18.50 -5.04
N GLU A 133 0.44 -19.51 -5.09
CA GLU A 133 1.33 -19.85 -3.98
C GLU A 133 2.47 -18.83 -3.84
N SER A 134 3.18 -18.54 -4.94
CA SER A 134 4.26 -17.54 -4.96
C SER A 134 3.79 -16.15 -4.53
N ILE A 135 2.65 -15.70 -5.07
CA ILE A 135 2.03 -14.42 -4.70
C ILE A 135 1.61 -14.43 -3.24
N GLY A 136 1.10 -15.56 -2.74
CA GLY A 136 0.75 -15.73 -1.32
C GLY A 136 1.95 -15.63 -0.39
N GLU A 137 3.08 -16.24 -0.73
CA GLU A 137 4.33 -16.11 0.04
C GLU A 137 4.86 -14.69 0.05
N TRP A 138 4.79 -14.00 -1.09
CA TRP A 138 5.14 -12.59 -1.18
C TRP A 138 4.22 -11.72 -0.31
N LEU A 139 2.91 -11.95 -0.37
CA LEU A 139 1.91 -11.21 0.41
C LEU A 139 2.14 -11.40 1.91
N ASP A 140 2.40 -12.63 2.37
CA ASP A 140 2.73 -12.91 3.77
C ASP A 140 3.96 -12.13 4.24
N THR A 141 4.98 -12.06 3.39
CA THR A 141 6.20 -11.29 3.70
C THR A 141 5.86 -9.81 3.91
N GLN A 142 4.97 -9.25 3.08
CA GLN A 142 4.55 -7.86 3.21
C GLN A 142 3.67 -7.63 4.44
N LEU A 143 2.72 -8.53 4.71
CA LEU A 143 1.85 -8.45 5.90
C LEU A 143 2.66 -8.56 7.20
N ALA A 144 3.69 -9.41 7.24
CA ALA A 144 4.60 -9.51 8.37
C ALA A 144 5.43 -8.23 8.57
N ALA A 145 5.90 -7.62 7.48
CA ALA A 145 6.62 -6.34 7.52
C ALA A 145 5.70 -5.21 8.02
N ILE A 146 4.47 -5.14 7.49
CA ILE A 146 3.43 -4.19 7.92
C ILE A 146 3.18 -4.32 9.42
N LYS A 147 2.93 -5.55 9.91
CA LYS A 147 2.72 -5.79 11.34
C LYS A 147 3.90 -5.35 12.21
N THR A 148 5.12 -5.55 11.73
CA THR A 148 6.33 -5.11 12.43
C THR A 148 6.40 -3.58 12.50
N ASN A 149 6.10 -2.91 11.39
CA ASN A 149 6.10 -1.44 11.30
C ASN A 149 4.98 -0.80 12.13
N GLU A 150 3.80 -1.42 12.18
CA GLU A 150 2.68 -1.01 13.05
C GLU A 150 3.10 -0.95 14.52
N VAL A 151 3.80 -1.98 14.99
CA VAL A 151 4.32 -2.04 16.37
C VAL A 151 5.35 -0.93 16.60
N HIS A 152 6.33 -0.78 15.71
CA HIS A 152 7.34 0.27 15.84
C HIS A 152 6.75 1.68 15.82
N ARG A 153 5.74 1.93 14.99
CA ARG A 153 5.03 3.21 14.98
C ARG A 153 4.31 3.44 16.31
N ALA A 154 3.57 2.46 16.81
CA ALA A 154 2.87 2.58 18.09
C ALA A 154 3.84 2.87 19.26
N GLU A 155 5.01 2.23 19.29
CA GLU A 155 6.06 2.51 20.28
C GLU A 155 6.61 3.94 20.14
N THR A 156 6.88 4.36 18.90
CA THR A 156 7.40 5.70 18.60
C THR A 156 6.40 6.79 19.00
N ASP A 157 5.12 6.60 18.70
CA ASP A 157 4.06 7.55 19.02
C ASP A 157 3.84 7.62 20.53
N ALA A 158 3.92 6.48 21.24
CA ALA A 158 3.87 6.46 22.70
C ALA A 158 5.05 7.20 23.35
N LEU A 159 6.25 7.12 22.77
CA LEU A 159 7.43 7.85 23.24
C LEU A 159 7.27 9.36 23.02
N LYS A 160 6.85 9.78 21.82
CA LYS A 160 6.60 11.20 21.51
C LYS A 160 5.54 11.80 22.43
N ALA A 161 4.43 11.09 22.66
CA ALA A 161 3.37 11.54 23.57
C ALA A 161 3.88 11.74 25.02
N LYS A 162 4.79 10.88 25.49
CA LYS A 162 5.43 11.03 26.81
C LYS A 162 6.35 12.25 26.86
N GLU A 163 7.17 12.47 25.82
CA GLU A 163 8.06 13.62 25.72
C GLU A 163 7.29 14.95 25.68
N GLU A 164 6.20 15.01 24.92
CA GLU A 164 5.31 16.17 24.84
C GLU A 164 4.65 16.47 26.20
N ALA A 165 4.12 15.45 26.87
CA ALA A 165 3.52 15.59 28.20
C ALA A 165 4.54 16.07 29.26
N ASP A 166 5.79 15.60 29.18
CA ASP A 166 6.86 16.02 30.09
C ASP A 166 7.38 17.43 29.77
N ALA A 167 7.40 17.82 28.50
CA ALA A 167 7.71 19.19 28.07
C ALA A 167 6.65 20.18 28.58
N GLU A 168 5.36 19.83 28.47
CA GLU A 168 4.25 20.66 28.93
C GLU A 168 4.24 20.83 30.46
N LYS A 169 4.52 19.76 31.22
CA LYS A 169 4.70 19.81 32.68
C LYS A 169 5.88 20.69 33.10
N LYS A 170 7.00 20.65 32.35
CA LYS A 170 8.18 21.52 32.61
C LYS A 170 7.87 22.99 32.34
N GLN A 171 7.08 23.31 31.30
CA GLN A 171 6.65 24.69 31.02
C GLN A 171 5.67 25.21 32.08
N ALA A 172 4.73 24.40 32.56
CA ALA A 172 3.78 24.75 33.61
C ALA A 172 4.43 25.02 34.99
N LYS A 173 5.51 24.29 35.34
CA LYS A 173 6.31 24.57 36.56
C LYS A 173 7.11 25.88 36.48
N LYS A 174 7.58 26.25 35.28
CA LYS A 174 8.36 27.49 35.06
C LYS A 174 7.50 28.75 35.15
N THR A 175 6.22 28.68 34.76
CA THR A 175 5.25 29.79 34.87
C THR A 175 4.73 29.98 36.29
N THR A 176 4.60 28.93 37.10
CA THR A 176 4.22 29.04 38.52
C THR A 176 5.35 29.61 39.39
N ALA A 177 6.61 29.22 39.17
CA ALA A 177 7.76 29.75 39.92
C ALA A 177 8.01 31.26 39.72
N LYS A 178 7.67 31.82 38.55
CA LYS A 178 7.77 33.27 38.28
C LYS A 178 6.71 34.10 39.02
N LYS A 179 5.59 33.49 39.45
CA LYS A 179 4.47 34.20 40.10
C LYS A 179 4.69 34.37 41.61
N THR A 180 5.50 33.52 42.24
CA THR A 180 5.77 33.53 43.69
C THR A 180 6.85 34.53 44.13
N ILE A 181 7.71 35.02 43.24
CA ILE A 181 8.80 35.96 43.60
C ILE A 181 8.30 37.42 43.74
N LYS A 182 7.06 37.75 43.32
CA LYS A 182 6.57 39.14 43.24
C LYS A 182 5.76 39.64 44.44
N LYS A 183 5.84 39.00 45.62
CA LYS A 183 5.17 39.47 46.85
C LYS A 183 6.09 39.39 48.07
N THR A 184 6.75 40.50 48.39
CA THR A 184 7.18 40.80 49.77
C THR A 184 6.90 42.27 50.05
N PRO A 185 6.29 42.63 51.20
CA PRO A 185 5.60 43.89 51.40
C PRO A 185 6.53 44.97 51.94
N LYS A 186 6.30 46.24 51.58
CA LYS A 186 6.91 47.38 52.26
C LYS A 186 5.82 48.19 52.97
N LYS A 187 5.68 47.94 54.28
CA LYS A 187 5.26 48.95 55.28
C LYS A 187 6.24 50.14 55.15
N THR A 188 5.88 51.41 55.35
CA THR A 188 5.36 51.95 56.61
C THR A 188 4.68 53.29 56.39
N ASP A 189 3.65 53.52 57.21
CA ASP A 189 3.02 54.80 57.56
C ASP A 189 4.01 55.84 58.14
N LYS A 190 3.60 57.11 57.97
CA LYS A 190 3.87 58.33 58.76
C LYS A 190 5.30 58.76 59.12
#